data_AF-A0A957UDV0-F1
#
_entry.id   AF-A0A957UDV0-F1
#
_cell.length_a   1.000
_cell.length_b   1.000
_cell.length_c   1.000
_cell.angle_alpha   90.00
_cell.angle_beta   90.00
_cell.angle_gamma   90.00
#
_symmetry.space_group_name_H-M   'P 1'
#
loop_
_entity.id
_entity.type
_entity.pdbx_description
1 polymer ?
#
loop_
_entity_poly.entity_id
_entity_poly.type
_entity_poly.pdbx_seq_one_letter_code
_entity_poly.pdbx_strand_id
1 'polypeptide(L)'
;LRLKDEFLANVSHDLRTPLQALGMTAEMLHAQHYGPLNERQAMALERMQANLGYLGDLVNDVLDLAKLQSGKFKLHMDRVRLAEAAQASMRLVEPLAVAKRQQLQLKALADVPEVEADPQRLQQI
;
A
#
# COMPACT_ATOMS: atom_id res chain seq x y z
N LEU A 1 -25.82 11.73 2.63
CA LEU A 1 -24.43 11.62 3.12
C LEU A 1 -24.16 10.21 3.66
N ARG A 2 -24.77 9.78 4.79
CA ARG A 2 -24.63 8.38 5.33
C ARG A 2 -24.80 7.23 4.31
N LEU A 3 -25.83 7.29 3.46
CA LEU A 3 -26.10 6.29 2.42
C LEU A 3 -25.01 6.20 1.36
N LYS A 4 -24.39 7.33 0.99
CA LYS A 4 -23.27 7.39 0.05
C LYS A 4 -22.01 6.77 0.67
N ASP A 5 -21.78 7.01 1.96
CA ASP A 5 -20.61 6.51 2.67
C ASP A 5 -20.68 4.99 2.90
N GLU A 6 -21.86 4.50 3.31
CA GLU A 6 -22.11 3.06 3.45
C GLU A 6 -22.09 2.36 2.09
N PHE A 7 -22.62 2.98 1.04
CA PHE A 7 -22.52 2.45 -0.32
C PHE A 7 -21.07 2.33 -0.79
N LEU A 8 -20.25 3.37 -0.62
CA LEU A 8 -18.82 3.33 -0.99
C LEU A 8 -18.03 2.33 -0.14
N ALA A 9 -18.33 2.22 1.15
CA ALA A 9 -17.72 1.22 2.03
C ALA A 9 -18.04 -0.21 1.57
N ASN A 10 -19.30 -0.48 1.26
CA ASN A 10 -19.76 -1.80 0.82
C ASN A 10 -19.16 -2.17 -0.53
N VAL A 11 -19.25 -1.29 -1.53
CA VAL A 11 -18.68 -1.52 -2.87
C VAL A 11 -17.18 -1.78 -2.78
N SER A 12 -16.45 -1.03 -1.97
CA SER A 12 -15.00 -1.22 -1.85
C SER A 12 -14.63 -2.53 -1.16
N HIS A 13 -15.42 -2.97 -0.17
CA HIS A 13 -15.28 -4.29 0.43
C HIS A 13 -15.53 -5.39 -0.61
N ASP A 14 -16.59 -5.24 -1.40
CA ASP A 14 -16.94 -6.19 -2.46
C ASP A 14 -15.92 -6.21 -3.61
N LEU A 15 -15.20 -5.11 -3.84
CA LEU A 15 -14.09 -5.04 -4.80
C LEU A 15 -12.78 -5.62 -4.26
N ARG A 16 -12.55 -5.61 -2.94
CA ARG A 16 -11.32 -6.12 -2.34
C ARG A 16 -11.16 -7.63 -2.56
N THR A 17 -12.23 -8.39 -2.38
CA THR A 17 -12.23 -9.86 -2.56
C THR A 17 -11.81 -10.30 -3.97
N PRO A 18 -12.43 -9.81 -5.08
CA PRO A 18 -12.01 -10.18 -6.42
C PRO A 18 -10.60 -9.65 -6.76
N LEU A 19 -10.22 -8.46 -6.26
CA LEU A 19 -8.84 -7.96 -6.41
C LEU A 19 -7.80 -8.89 -5.76
N GLN A 20 -8.06 -9.34 -4.54
CA GLN A 20 -7.20 -10.29 -3.83
C GLN A 20 -7.10 -11.63 -4.57
N ALA A 21 -8.23 -12.14 -5.09
CA ALA A 21 -8.23 -13.37 -5.88
C ALA A 21 -7.37 -13.25 -7.16
N LEU A 22 -7.46 -12.12 -7.86
CA LEU A 22 -6.61 -11.83 -9.02
C LEU A 22 -5.14 -11.70 -8.63
N GLY A 23 -4.83 -11.02 -7.52
CA GLY A 23 -3.47 -10.91 -6.97
C GLY A 23 -2.86 -12.27 -6.68
N MET A 24 -3.58 -13.13 -5.95
CA MET A 24 -3.13 -14.49 -5.63
C MET A 24 -2.95 -15.35 -6.90
N THR A 25 -3.81 -15.19 -7.90
CA THR A 25 -3.65 -15.88 -9.20
C THR A 25 -2.38 -15.41 -9.92
N ALA A 26 -2.11 -14.10 -9.92
CA ALA A 26 -0.90 -13.53 -10.51
C ALA A 26 0.37 -14.00 -9.75
N GLU A 27 0.32 -14.08 -8.43
CA GLU A 27 1.40 -14.63 -7.60
C GLU A 27 1.68 -16.10 -7.91
N MET A 28 0.64 -16.93 -8.08
CA MET A 28 0.80 -18.34 -8.47
C MET A 28 1.39 -18.49 -9.88
N LEU A 29 1.01 -17.63 -10.83
CA LEU A 29 1.65 -17.58 -12.15
C LEU A 29 3.13 -17.18 -12.04
N HIS A 30 3.44 -16.17 -11.23
CA HIS A 30 4.80 -15.69 -11.02
C HIS A 30 5.69 -16.76 -10.37
N ALA A 31 5.14 -17.50 -9.41
CA ALA A 31 5.77 -18.65 -8.77
C ALA A 31 5.84 -19.91 -9.68
N GLN A 32 5.44 -19.80 -10.94
CA GLN A 32 5.47 -20.87 -11.95
C GLN A 32 4.72 -22.16 -11.52
N HIS A 33 3.73 -22.04 -10.63
CA HIS A 33 2.91 -23.18 -10.19
C HIS A 33 2.08 -23.79 -11.33
N TYR A 34 1.78 -23.00 -12.36
CA TYR A 34 1.09 -23.44 -13.58
C TYR A 34 2.05 -23.83 -14.72
N GLY A 35 3.36 -23.86 -14.44
CA GLY A 35 4.41 -24.13 -15.42
C GLY A 35 5.29 -22.91 -15.72
N PRO A 36 6.36 -23.10 -16.51
CA PRO A 36 7.31 -22.03 -16.83
C PRO A 36 6.67 -20.96 -17.72
N LEU A 37 7.06 -19.70 -17.49
CA LEU A 37 6.65 -18.56 -18.30
C LEU A 37 7.71 -18.27 -19.36
N ASN A 38 7.29 -17.98 -20.58
CA ASN A 38 8.17 -17.34 -21.56
C ASN A 38 8.34 -15.85 -21.26
N GLU A 39 9.31 -15.20 -21.90
CA GLU A 39 9.63 -13.78 -21.66
C GLU A 39 8.42 -12.85 -21.85
N ARG A 40 7.61 -13.08 -22.89
CA ARG A 40 6.42 -12.26 -23.16
C ARG A 40 5.34 -12.43 -22.09
N GLN A 41 5.18 -13.65 -21.59
CA GLN A 41 4.25 -13.94 -20.49
C GLN A 41 4.74 -13.30 -19.19
N ALA A 42 6.04 -13.37 -18.89
CA ALA A 42 6.62 -12.72 -17.71
C ALA A 42 6.43 -11.21 -17.75
N MET A 43 6.74 -10.55 -18.87
CA MET A 43 6.51 -9.10 -19.04
C MET A 43 5.02 -8.72 -18.93
N ALA A 44 4.12 -9.53 -19.49
CA ALA A 44 2.69 -9.28 -19.36
C ALA A 44 2.20 -9.43 -17.90
N LEU A 45 2.72 -10.42 -17.19
CA LEU A 45 2.40 -10.67 -15.78
C LEU A 45 2.89 -9.53 -14.88
N GLU A 46 4.12 -9.03 -15.10
CA GLU A 46 4.66 -7.90 -14.35
C GLU A 46 3.78 -6.64 -14.51
N ARG A 47 3.34 -6.36 -15.74
CA ARG A 47 2.40 -5.25 -16.02
C ARG A 47 1.03 -5.47 -15.37
N MET A 48 0.54 -6.72 -15.34
CA MET A 48 -0.71 -7.06 -14.68
C MET A 48 -0.62 -6.84 -13.17
N GLN A 49 0.47 -7.28 -12.53
CA GLN A 49 0.71 -7.08 -11.10
C GLN A 49 0.82 -5.59 -10.74
N ALA A 50 1.53 -4.80 -11.55
CA ALA A 50 1.61 -3.35 -11.36
C ALA A 50 0.22 -2.69 -11.43
N ASN A 51 -0.62 -3.08 -12.39
CA ASN A 51 -1.97 -2.55 -12.52
C ASN A 51 -2.91 -3.00 -11.39
N LEU A 52 -2.76 -4.24 -10.89
CA LEU A 52 -3.52 -4.73 -9.74
C LEU A 52 -3.18 -3.94 -8.46
N GLY A 53 -1.89 -3.65 -8.24
CA GLY A 53 -1.44 -2.78 -7.15
C GLY A 53 -2.06 -1.38 -7.25
N TYR A 54 -1.92 -0.74 -8.42
CA TYR A 54 -2.51 0.58 -8.67
C TYR A 54 -4.03 0.62 -8.45
N LEU A 55 -4.76 -0.42 -8.89
CA LEU A 55 -6.21 -0.48 -8.67
C LEU A 55 -6.56 -0.67 -7.18
N GLY A 56 -5.75 -1.45 -6.45
CA GLY A 56 -5.89 -1.59 -4.99
C GLY A 56 -5.71 -0.26 -4.26
N ASP A 57 -4.70 0.53 -4.64
CA ASP A 57 -4.43 1.85 -4.08
C ASP A 57 -5.60 2.81 -4.35
N LEU A 58 -6.10 2.83 -5.60
CA LEU A 58 -7.22 3.70 -5.99
C LEU A 58 -8.52 3.36 -5.22
N VAL A 59 -8.77 2.09 -4.93
CA VAL A 59 -9.90 1.67 -4.09
C VAL A 59 -9.72 2.16 -2.64
N ASN A 60 -8.51 2.08 -2.10
CA ASN A 60 -8.21 2.58 -0.76
C ASN A 60 -8.35 4.11 -0.68
N ASP A 61 -7.90 4.85 -1.69
CA ASP A 61 -8.01 6.32 -1.74
C ASP A 61 -9.48 6.78 -1.75
N VAL A 62 -10.33 6.13 -2.54
CA VAL A 62 -11.78 6.41 -2.58
C VAL A 62 -12.42 6.17 -1.21
N LEU A 63 -12.02 5.10 -0.51
CA LEU A 63 -12.49 4.80 0.83
C LEU A 63 -12.06 5.84 1.87
N ASP A 64 -10.79 6.24 1.84
CA ASP A 64 -10.26 7.23 2.76
C ASP A 64 -10.92 8.59 2.54
N LEU A 65 -11.15 8.98 1.28
CA LEU A 65 -11.91 10.18 0.93
C LEU A 65 -13.36 10.11 1.46
N ALA A 66 -14.03 8.97 1.34
CA ALA A 66 -15.39 8.79 1.88
C ALA A 66 -15.44 8.91 3.42
N LYS A 67 -14.44 8.34 4.11
CA LYS A 67 -14.31 8.47 5.57
C LYS A 67 -14.04 9.91 5.99
N LEU A 68 -13.20 10.64 5.25
CA LEU A 68 -12.92 12.06 5.50
C LEU A 68 -14.18 12.92 5.34
N GLN A 69 -14.91 12.76 4.23
CA GLN A 69 -16.15 13.52 3.96
C GLN A 69 -17.26 13.28 4.98
N SER A 70 -17.29 12.09 5.60
CA SER A 70 -18.32 11.71 6.57
C SER A 70 -17.96 12.07 8.02
N GLY A 71 -16.78 12.67 8.26
CA GLY A 71 -16.26 12.94 9.61
C GLY A 71 -15.98 11.66 10.42
N LYS A 72 -16.00 10.48 9.78
CA LYS A 72 -15.71 9.19 10.40
C LYS A 72 -14.22 8.83 10.35
N PHE A 73 -13.42 9.64 9.68
CA PHE A 73 -11.97 9.51 9.70
C PHE A 73 -11.44 9.82 11.09
N LYS A 74 -10.97 8.79 11.79
CA LYS A 74 -10.35 8.91 13.11
C LYS A 74 -8.87 8.60 12.97
N LEU A 75 -8.04 9.51 13.47
CA LEU A 75 -6.62 9.24 13.67
C LEU A 75 -6.48 8.36 14.91
N HIS A 76 -5.73 7.27 14.77
CA HIS A 76 -5.34 6.42 15.87
C HIS A 76 -4.00 6.93 16.40
N MET A 77 -4.06 7.96 17.24
CA MET A 77 -2.87 8.58 17.81
C MET A 77 -2.16 7.61 18.75
N ASP A 78 -0.85 7.49 18.56
CA ASP A 78 0.07 6.76 19.43
C ASP A 78 1.38 7.53 19.56
N ARG A 79 2.22 7.16 20.53
CA ARG A 79 3.59 7.68 20.64
C ARG A 79 4.46 7.00 19.60
N VAL A 80 4.95 7.79 18.65
CA VAL A 80 5.75 7.30 17.53
C VAL A 80 7.18 7.81 17.64
N ARG A 81 8.13 6.86 17.57
CA ARG A 81 9.55 7.16 17.35
C ARG A 81 9.79 7.40 15.86
N LEU A 82 9.99 8.65 15.48
CA LEU A 82 10.16 9.06 14.07
C LEU A 82 11.28 8.31 13.35
N ALA A 83 12.37 8.00 14.05
CA ALA A 83 13.48 7.23 13.48
C ALA A 83 13.05 5.81 13.06
N GLU A 84 12.21 5.16 13.86
CA GLU A 84 11.72 3.81 13.57
C GLU A 84 10.71 3.80 12.44
N ALA A 85 9.80 4.79 12.42
CA ALA A 85 8.87 4.98 11.32
C ALA A 85 9.62 5.21 10.00
N ALA A 86 10.60 6.12 9.98
CA ALA A 86 11.41 6.40 8.80
C ALA A 86 12.23 5.17 8.35
N GLN A 87 12.78 4.39 9.29
CA GLN A 87 13.46 3.13 8.96
C GLN A 87 12.50 2.10 8.36
N ALA A 88 11.27 2.01 8.85
CA ALA A 88 10.26 1.12 8.29
C ALA A 88 9.91 1.52 6.84
N SER A 89 9.71 2.81 6.58
CA SER A 89 9.49 3.31 5.22
C SER A 89 10.69 3.04 4.30
N MET A 90 11.92 3.26 4.77
CA MET A 90 13.15 2.94 4.04
C MET A 90 13.19 1.48 3.58
N ARG A 91 12.87 0.53 4.48
CA ARG A 91 12.84 -0.91 4.14
C ARG A 91 11.83 -1.25 3.05
N LEU A 92 10.70 -0.55 2.99
CA LEU A 92 9.68 -0.77 1.96
C LEU A 92 10.14 -0.33 0.58
N VAL A 93 10.88 0.78 0.49
CA VAL A 93 11.31 1.36 -0.81
C VAL A 93 12.69 0.91 -1.25
N GLU A 94 13.48 0.28 -0.37
CA GLU A 94 14.83 -0.19 -0.66
C GLU A 94 14.92 -1.13 -1.88
N PRO A 95 14.04 -2.12 -2.08
CA PRO A 95 14.06 -2.96 -3.29
C PRO A 95 13.88 -2.14 -4.58
N LEU A 96 13.00 -1.13 -4.55
CA LEU A 96 12.75 -0.25 -5.70
C LEU A 96 13.96 0.64 -6.00
N ALA A 97 14.60 1.17 -4.96
CA ALA A 97 15.82 1.97 -5.09
C ALA A 97 16.98 1.13 -5.65
N VAL A 98 17.17 -0.10 -5.16
CA VAL A 98 18.17 -1.05 -5.69
C VAL A 98 17.92 -1.35 -7.16
N ALA A 99 16.68 -1.65 -7.54
CA ALA A 99 16.32 -1.90 -8.94
C ALA A 99 16.65 -0.70 -9.86
N LYS A 100 16.50 0.52 -9.35
CA LYS A 100 16.82 1.77 -10.06
C LYS A 100 18.25 2.26 -9.86
N ARG A 101 19.10 1.52 -9.14
CA ARG A 101 20.47 1.90 -8.77
C ARG A 101 20.55 3.26 -8.07
N GLN A 102 19.59 3.54 -7.21
CA GLN A 102 19.49 4.76 -6.41
C GLN A 102 19.97 4.49 -4.98
N GLN A 103 20.68 5.45 -4.40
CA GLN A 103 21.11 5.37 -3.01
C GLN A 103 20.07 6.07 -2.12
N LEU A 104 19.58 5.36 -1.11
CA LEU A 104 18.76 5.92 -0.04
C LEU A 104 19.65 6.19 1.17
N GLN A 105 19.45 7.34 1.83
CA GLN A 105 20.13 7.67 3.07
C GLN A 105 19.11 8.20 4.07
N LEU A 106 19.07 7.59 5.26
CA LEU A 106 18.33 8.12 6.40
C LEU A 106 19.31 8.80 7.36
N LYS A 107 19.11 10.08 7.62
CA LYS A 107 19.85 10.85 8.63
C LYS A 107 18.89 11.24 9.73
N ALA A 108 19.02 10.57 10.89
CA ALA A 108 18.25 10.89 12.08
C ALA A 108 19.19 11.49 13.15
N LEU A 109 18.69 12.48 13.89
CA LEU A 109 19.36 12.95 15.10
C LEU A 109 19.12 11.93 16.23
N ALA A 110 20.08 11.78 17.14
CA ALA A 110 20.00 10.78 18.21
C ALA A 110 18.86 11.06 19.20
N ASP A 111 18.52 12.33 19.42
CA ASP A 111 17.59 12.78 20.46
C ASP A 111 16.28 13.35 19.90
N VAL A 112 15.74 12.72 18.85
CA VAL A 112 14.42 13.11 18.35
C VAL A 112 13.35 12.60 19.33
N PRO A 113 12.54 13.48 19.94
CA PRO A 113 11.50 13.06 20.88
C PRO A 113 10.42 12.24 20.16
N GLU A 114 9.73 11.40 20.92
CA GLU A 114 8.49 10.78 20.46
C GLU A 114 7.45 11.85 20.17
N VAL A 115 6.68 11.63 19.10
CA VAL A 115 5.56 12.50 18.72
C VAL A 115 4.26 11.74 18.83
N GLU A 116 3.16 12.45 19.17
CA GLU A 116 1.82 11.88 19.00
C GLU A 116 1.43 11.96 17.53
N ALA A 117 1.31 10.79 16.90
CA ALA A 117 0.94 10.66 15.50
C ALA A 117 0.19 9.34 15.27
N ASP A 118 -0.54 9.26 14.15
CA ASP A 118 -1.05 7.99 13.65
C ASP A 118 0.07 7.27 12.87
N PRO A 119 0.62 6.14 13.37
CA PRO A 119 1.78 5.50 12.76
C PRO A 119 1.50 4.98 11.35
N GLN A 120 0.27 4.54 11.07
CA GLN A 120 -0.11 4.03 9.76
C GLN A 120 -0.16 5.18 8.75
N ARG A 121 -0.70 6.34 9.15
CA ARG A 121 -0.76 7.52 8.27
C ARG A 121 0.59 8.18 8.08
N LEU A 122 1.43 8.19 9.11
CA LEU A 122 2.80 8.72 9.01
C LEU A 122 3.63 7.93 7.99
N GLN A 123 3.43 6.61 7.89
CA GLN A 123 4.13 5.77 6.93
C GLN A 123 3.68 5.97 5.47
N GLN A 124 2.49 6.53 5.25
CA GLN A 124 1.94 6.80 3.91
C GLN A 124 2.44 8.12 3.28
N ILE A 125 3.03 9.02 4.07
CA ILE A 125 3.56 10.32 3.63
C ILE A 125 5.05 10.20 3.33
#